data_AF-A0A0G1L4R4-F1
#
_entry.id   AF-A0A0G1L4R4-F1
#
_cell.length_a   1.000
_cell.length_b   1.000
_cell.length_c   1.000
_cell.angle_alpha   90.00
_cell.angle_beta   90.00
_cell.angle_gamma   90.00
#
_symmetry.space_group_name_H-M   'P 1'
#
loop_
_entity.id
_entity.type
_entity.pdbx_description
1 polymer ?
#
loop_
_entity_poly.entity_id
_entity_poly.type
_entity_poly.pdbx_seq_one_letter_code
_entity_poly.pdbx_strand_id
1 'polypeptide(L)'
;MEKTVANEVAVIVPEGLNVSQIGEILEHAGLFSQNEFAKIAEKEEGYLFPDTYRFYKTSSAPQVVARMRENFDKKLTPEILNEIKKQNKTLQDVIIMAHGPECGFGTRYLPLQRLADRPDF
;
A
#
# COMPACT_ATOMS: atom_id res chain seq x y z
N MET A 1 4.00 9.59 33.56
CA MET A 1 4.49 9.12 32.25
C MET A 1 3.54 8.01 31.81
N GLU A 2 2.48 8.39 31.11
CA GLU A 2 1.50 7.41 30.63
C GLU A 2 2.10 6.66 29.45
N LYS A 3 2.32 5.35 29.61
CA LYS A 3 2.66 4.48 28.48
C LYS A 3 1.43 4.47 27.58
N THR A 4 1.46 5.28 26.53
CA THR A 4 0.47 5.19 25.45
C THR A 4 0.52 3.75 24.94
N VAL A 5 -0.48 2.95 25.29
CA VAL A 5 -0.68 1.65 24.68
C VAL A 5 -0.81 1.94 23.19
N ALA A 6 0.17 1.48 22.40
CA ALA A 6 0.22 1.76 20.98
C ALA A 6 -0.98 1.09 20.32
N ASN A 7 -2.12 1.78 20.27
CA ASN A 7 -3.33 1.40 19.55
C ASN A 7 -3.15 1.69 18.05
N GLU A 8 -1.96 1.44 17.52
CA GLU A 8 -1.66 1.54 16.10
C GLU A 8 -1.74 0.16 15.46
N VAL A 9 -2.23 0.13 14.23
CA VAL A 9 -2.33 -1.05 13.40
C VAL A 9 -1.52 -0.77 12.14
N ALA A 10 -0.55 -1.64 11.87
CA ALA A 10 0.23 -1.61 10.66
C ALA A 10 -0.52 -2.38 9.57
N VAL A 11 -0.78 -1.69 8.46
CA VAL A 11 -1.51 -2.23 7.32
C VAL A 11 -0.61 -2.13 6.10
N ILE A 12 -0.36 -3.27 5.48
CA ILE A 12 0.44 -3.36 4.26
C ILE A 12 -0.54 -3.32 3.10
N VAL A 13 -0.39 -2.32 2.23
CA VAL A 13 -1.17 -2.20 1.00
C VAL A 13 -0.27 -2.56 -0.17
N PRO A 14 -0.29 -3.82 -0.65
CA PRO A 14 0.46 -4.20 -1.83
C PRO A 14 -0.09 -3.49 -3.08
N GLU A 15 0.78 -3.40 -4.09
CA GLU A 15 0.45 -2.84 -5.40
C GLU A 15 -0.62 -3.67 -6.11
N GLY A 16 -1.41 -3.04 -6.98
CA GLY A 16 -2.44 -3.73 -7.77
C GLY A 16 -3.74 -4.03 -7.02
N LEU A 17 -3.92 -3.51 -5.81
CA LEU A 17 -5.18 -3.63 -5.07
C LEU A 17 -6.16 -2.50 -5.39
N ASN A 18 -7.41 -2.86 -5.65
CA ASN A 18 -8.52 -1.91 -5.74
C ASN A 18 -9.02 -1.49 -4.36
N VAL A 19 -9.80 -0.39 -4.30
CA VAL A 19 -10.31 0.15 -3.03
C VAL A 19 -11.11 -0.87 -2.23
N SER A 20 -11.84 -1.77 -2.90
CA SER A 20 -12.58 -2.85 -2.25
C SER A 20 -11.68 -3.87 -1.55
N GLN A 21 -10.51 -4.18 -2.14
CA GLN A 21 -9.55 -5.12 -1.54
C GLN A 21 -8.78 -4.46 -0.40
N ILE A 22 -8.41 -3.19 -0.55
CA ILE A 22 -7.80 -2.40 0.53
C ILE A 22 -8.77 -2.32 1.72
N GLY A 23 -10.06 -2.09 1.46
CA GLY A 23 -11.10 -2.10 2.47
C GLY A 23 -11.20 -3.43 3.23
N GLU A 24 -11.02 -4.56 2.55
CA GLU A 24 -11.01 -5.89 3.18
C GLU A 24 -9.80 -6.06 4.10
N ILE A 25 -8.61 -5.61 3.69
CA ILE A 25 -7.41 -5.64 4.54
C ILE A 25 -7.61 -4.76 5.79
N LEU A 26 -8.17 -3.57 5.61
CA LEU A 26 -8.46 -2.65 6.72
C LEU A 26 -9.53 -3.20 7.66
N GLU A 27 -10.50 -3.96 7.14
CA GLU A 27 -11.52 -4.65 7.93
C GLU A 27 -10.94 -5.81 8.72
N HIS A 28 -10.11 -6.65 8.10
CA HIS A 28 -9.35 -7.69 8.77
C HIS A 28 -8.41 -7.15 9.86
N ALA A 29 -7.87 -5.94 9.64
CA ALA A 29 -7.08 -5.21 10.60
C ALA A 29 -7.91 -4.63 11.77
N GLY A 30 -9.24 -4.69 11.69
CA GLY A 30 -10.17 -4.20 12.70
C GLY A 30 -10.24 -2.68 12.79
N LEU A 31 -9.97 -1.98 11.68
CA LEU A 31 -10.02 -0.52 11.60
C LEU A 31 -11.41 -0.03 11.17
N PHE A 32 -11.87 -0.43 9.98
CA PHE A 32 -13.13 0.01 9.37
C PHE A 32 -13.83 -1.14 8.66
N SER A 33 -15.13 -1.02 8.44
CA SER A 33 -15.81 -1.92 7.51
C SER A 33 -15.40 -1.62 6.07
N GLN A 34 -15.20 -2.66 5.27
CA GLN A 34 -14.86 -2.57 3.84
C GLN A 34 -15.79 -1.60 3.12
N ASN A 35 -17.09 -1.68 3.38
CA ASN A 35 -18.11 -0.87 2.73
C ASN A 35 -18.02 0.62 3.11
N GLU A 36 -17.63 0.92 4.35
CA GLU A 36 -17.43 2.30 4.81
C GLU A 36 -16.21 2.92 4.12
N PHE A 37 -15.09 2.18 4.09
CA PHE A 37 -13.89 2.59 3.40
C PHE A 37 -14.14 2.75 1.89
N ALA A 38 -14.74 1.75 1.24
CA ALA A 38 -14.98 1.74 -0.20
C ALA A 38 -15.81 2.94 -0.66
N LYS A 39 -16.86 3.32 0.07
CA LYS A 39 -17.68 4.50 -0.28
C LYS A 39 -16.89 5.82 -0.31
N ILE A 40 -15.88 5.95 0.55
CA ILE A 40 -15.08 7.17 0.66
C ILE A 40 -13.91 7.10 -0.32
N ALA A 41 -13.28 5.93 -0.42
CA ALA A 41 -12.15 5.66 -1.29
C ALA A 41 -12.53 5.54 -2.78
N GLU A 42 -13.79 5.26 -3.13
CA GLU A 42 -14.26 5.16 -4.53
C GLU A 42 -13.92 6.42 -5.34
N LYS A 43 -14.00 7.61 -4.73
CA LYS A 43 -13.62 8.88 -5.37
C LYS A 43 -12.12 9.08 -5.54
N GLU A 44 -11.34 8.32 -4.78
CA GLU A 44 -9.89 8.40 -4.65
C GLU A 44 -9.22 7.13 -5.20
N GLU A 45 -9.98 6.29 -5.91
CA GLU A 45 -9.49 5.08 -6.55
C GLU A 45 -8.40 5.43 -7.57
N GLY A 46 -7.27 4.74 -7.51
CA GLY A 46 -6.09 5.02 -8.33
C GLY A 46 -5.16 6.12 -7.80
N TYR A 47 -5.52 6.81 -6.70
CA TYR A 47 -4.67 7.80 -6.01
C TYR A 47 -4.15 7.31 -4.65
N LEU A 48 -4.48 6.08 -4.27
CA LEU A 48 -3.99 5.46 -3.04
C LEU A 48 -2.63 4.80 -3.33
N PHE A 49 -1.55 5.39 -2.82
CA PHE A 49 -0.21 4.86 -3.06
C PHE A 49 -0.01 3.54 -2.27
N PRO A 50 0.46 2.46 -2.90
CA PRO A 50 0.74 1.22 -2.20
C PRO A 50 2.00 1.39 -1.33
N ASP A 51 1.83 1.23 -0.03
CA ASP A 51 2.90 1.37 0.96
C ASP A 51 2.49 0.66 2.25
N THR A 52 3.36 0.68 3.25
CA THR A 52 3.04 0.21 4.60
C THR A 52 2.59 1.38 5.44
N TYR A 53 1.29 1.44 5.75
CA TYR A 53 0.71 2.49 6.56
C TYR A 53 0.56 2.06 8.02
N ARG A 54 0.65 3.04 8.91
CA ARG A 54 0.34 2.86 10.33
C ARG A 54 -0.80 3.78 10.70
N PHE A 55 -1.93 3.20 11.07
CA PHE A 55 -3.13 3.92 11.46
C PHE A 55 -3.44 3.65 12.92
N TYR A 56 -4.09 4.60 13.58
CA TYR A 56 -4.60 4.35 14.92
C TYR A 56 -5.94 3.64 14.82
N LYS A 57 -6.28 2.78 15.79
CA LYS A 57 -7.63 2.19 15.91
C LYS A 57 -8.73 3.25 16.08
N THR A 58 -8.35 4.46 16.48
CA THR A 58 -9.22 5.64 16.60
C THR A 58 -9.22 6.52 15.36
N SER A 59 -8.38 6.22 14.35
CA SER A 59 -8.42 6.92 13.06
C SER A 59 -9.77 6.66 12.41
N SER A 60 -10.26 7.61 11.61
CA SER A 60 -11.51 7.46 10.84
C SER A 60 -11.19 7.11 9.39
N ALA A 61 -12.08 6.40 8.70
CA ALA A 61 -11.93 6.06 7.28
C ALA A 61 -11.53 7.25 6.38
N PRO A 62 -12.12 8.46 6.49
CA PRO A 62 -11.71 9.60 5.67
C PRO A 62 -10.29 10.10 5.98
N GLN A 63 -9.82 9.99 7.23
CA GLN A 63 -8.43 10.35 7.57
C GLN A 63 -7.43 9.38 6.96
N VAL A 64 -7.77 8.09 6.92
CA VAL A 64 -6.94 7.04 6.30
C VAL A 64 -6.80 7.27 4.81
N VAL A 65 -7.92 7.51 4.12
CA VAL A 65 -7.94 7.84 2.68
C VAL A 65 -7.13 9.11 2.39
N ALA A 66 -7.34 10.17 3.17
CA ALA A 66 -6.58 11.42 3.02
C ALA A 66 -5.08 11.20 3.22
N ARG A 67 -4.67 10.43 4.24
CA ARG A 67 -3.28 10.05 4.49
C ARG A 67 -2.64 9.32 3.31
N MET A 68 -3.36 8.37 2.71
CA MET A 68 -2.88 7.61 1.55
C MET A 68 -2.73 8.52 0.33
N ARG A 69 -3.71 9.40 0.08
CA ARG A 69 -3.66 10.38 -1.01
C ARG A 69 -2.53 11.41 -0.83
N GLU A 70 -2.36 11.93 0.39
CA GLU A 70 -1.26 12.83 0.70
C GLU A 70 0.10 12.16 0.52
N ASN A 71 0.20 10.86 0.84
CA ASN A 71 1.42 10.10 0.61
C ASN A 71 1.70 9.96 -0.89
N PHE A 72 0.68 9.71 -1.70
CA PHE A 72 0.79 9.72 -3.15
C PHE A 72 1.33 11.07 -3.66
N ASP A 73 0.72 12.18 -3.25
CA ASP A 73 1.16 13.53 -3.64
C ASP A 73 2.61 13.83 -3.22
N LYS A 74 2.99 13.43 -2.00
CA LYS A 74 4.36 13.56 -1.50
C LYS A 74 5.37 12.73 -2.30
N LYS A 75 4.98 11.55 -2.77
CA LYS A 75 5.81 10.69 -3.61
C LYS A 75 5.88 11.22 -5.03
N LEU A 76 4.83 11.88 -5.52
CA LEU A 76 4.81 12.62 -6.79
C LEU A 76 5.59 13.93 -6.73
N THR A 77 6.89 13.82 -6.46
CA THR A 77 7.80 14.94 -6.59
C THR A 77 7.89 15.41 -8.05
N PRO A 78 8.18 16.70 -8.30
CA PRO A 78 8.39 17.22 -9.64
C PRO A 78 9.50 16.47 -10.39
N GLU A 79 10.46 15.89 -9.68
CA GLU A 79 11.48 15.01 -10.25
C GLU A 79 10.89 13.73 -10.83
N ILE A 80 10.04 13.01 -10.08
CA ILE A 80 9.34 11.83 -10.59
C ILE A 80 8.41 12.20 -11.74
N LEU A 81 7.68 13.32 -11.65
CA LEU A 81 6.85 13.83 -12.75
C LEU A 81 7.67 14.14 -14.01
N ASN A 82 8.88 14.68 -13.85
CA ASN A 82 9.78 14.99 -14.96
C ASN A 82 10.35 13.73 -15.60
N GLU A 83 10.68 12.71 -14.80
CA GLU A 83 11.11 11.39 -15.30
C GLU A 83 9.96 10.65 -16.01
N ILE A 84 8.73 10.73 -15.49
CA ILE A 84 7.51 10.21 -16.14
C ILE A 84 7.30 10.90 -17.51
N LYS A 85 7.41 12.24 -17.55
CA LYS A 85 7.31 13.03 -18.79
C LYS A 85 8.40 12.67 -19.80
N LYS A 86 9.65 12.50 -19.36
CA LYS A 86 10.76 12.08 -20.22
C LYS A 86 10.52 10.71 -20.83
N GLN A 87 9.88 9.81 -20.09
CA GLN A 87 9.55 8.47 -20.56
C GLN A 87 8.31 8.43 -21.48
N ASN A 88 7.66 9.57 -21.78
CA ASN A 88 6.39 9.64 -22.54
C ASN A 88 5.29 8.75 -21.95
N LYS A 89 5.39 8.45 -20.65
CA LYS A 89 4.48 7.58 -19.93
C LYS A 89 3.48 8.43 -19.18
N THR A 90 2.24 7.96 -19.06
CA THR A 90 1.29 8.58 -18.14
C THR A 90 1.64 8.17 -16.71
N LEU A 91 1.24 8.98 -15.72
CA LEU A 91 1.36 8.64 -14.30
C LEU A 91 0.83 7.24 -14.02
N GLN A 92 -0.29 6.91 -14.66
CA GLN A 92 -0.90 5.58 -14.64
C GLN A 92 0.05 4.51 -15.19
N ASP A 93 0.80 4.75 -16.26
CA ASP A 93 1.74 3.78 -16.86
C ASP A 93 2.96 3.50 -15.97
N VAL A 94 3.44 4.49 -15.20
CA VAL A 94 4.51 4.29 -14.20
C VAL A 94 4.00 3.59 -12.95
N ILE A 95 2.77 3.88 -12.52
CA ILE A 95 2.08 3.13 -11.48
C ILE A 95 1.86 1.69 -11.96
N ILE A 96 1.42 1.48 -13.20
CA ILE A 96 1.22 0.16 -13.83
C ILE A 96 2.56 -0.60 -13.99
N MET A 97 3.68 0.09 -14.22
CA MET A 97 5.01 -0.53 -14.29
C MET A 97 5.54 -0.97 -12.92
N ALA A 98 5.22 -0.26 -11.84
CA ALA A 98 5.46 -0.74 -10.47
C ALA A 98 4.52 -1.91 -10.12
N HIS A 99 3.33 -1.93 -10.72
CA HIS A 99 2.35 -3.02 -10.64
C HIS A 99 2.62 -4.19 -11.60
N GLY A 100 3.76 -4.21 -12.29
CA GLY A 100 4.12 -5.36 -13.11
C GLY A 100 4.34 -6.58 -12.22
N PRO A 101 3.69 -7.74 -12.48
CA PRO A 101 4.07 -8.97 -11.82
C PRO A 101 5.57 -9.13 -12.06
N GLU A 102 6.30 -9.54 -11.03
CA GLU A 102 7.51 -10.31 -11.20
C GLU A 102 7.32 -11.25 -12.40
N CYS A 103 7.91 -10.87 -13.55
CA CYS A 103 7.97 -11.72 -14.71
C CYS A 103 9.03 -12.76 -14.41
N GLY A 104 8.68 -13.69 -13.52
CA GLY A 104 9.47 -14.83 -13.15
C GLY A 104 9.28 -15.92 -14.20
N PHE A 105 10.08 -15.86 -15.26
CA PHE A 105 10.67 -17.10 -15.76
C PHE A 105 11.26 -17.83 -14.54
N GLY A 106 10.74 -19.03 -14.28
CA GLY A 106 10.78 -19.62 -12.94
C GLY A 106 12.14 -19.65 -12.25
N THR A 107 12.13 -19.39 -10.95
CA THR A 107 12.88 -20.15 -9.94
C THR A 107 12.43 -19.71 -8.55
N ARG A 108 12.26 -20.68 -7.66
CA ARG A 108 11.86 -20.54 -6.25
C ARG A 108 12.57 -19.37 -5.55
N TYR A 109 11.81 -18.35 -5.15
CA TYR A 109 12.25 -17.43 -4.10
C TYR A 109 12.06 -18.09 -2.75
N LEU A 110 13.16 -18.51 -2.12
CA LEU A 110 13.20 -18.76 -0.68
C LEU A 110 13.35 -17.40 0.03
N PRO A 111 12.57 -17.13 1.10
CA PRO A 111 12.72 -15.89 1.86
C PRO A 111 14.10 -15.82 2.53
N LEU A 112 14.75 -14.64 2.43
CA LEU A 112 16.10 -14.30 2.95
C LEU A 112 16.27 -14.40 4.48
N GLN A 113 15.36 -15.05 5.20
CA GLN A 113 15.46 -15.30 6.65
C GLN A 113 15.54 -16.79 7.02
N ARG A 114 15.72 -17.70 6.06
CA ARG A 114 15.71 -19.14 6.35
C ARG A 114 16.87 -19.93 5.73
N LEU A 115 18.08 -19.38 5.79
CA LEU A 115 19.33 -20.03 5.34
C LEU A 115 20.34 -20.26 6.49
N ALA A 116 19.86 -20.38 7.73
CA ALA A 116 20.68 -20.73 8.89
C ALA A 116 20.26 -22.04 9.59
N ASP A 117 19.25 -22.76 9.09
CA ASP A 117 18.70 -23.94 9.79
C ASP A 117 18.26 -25.07 8.84
N ARG A 118 19.20 -25.62 8.07
CA ARG A 118 19.00 -26.94 7.44
C ARG A 118 20.30 -27.75 7.57
N PRO A 119 20.35 -28.68 8.52
CA PRO A 119 21.27 -29.81 8.42
C PRO A 119 20.83 -30.74 7.28
N ASP A 120 21.84 -31.27 6.60
CA ASP A 120 21.93 -32.48 5.77
C ASP A 120 20.68 -33.38 5.67
N PHE A 121 20.28 -33.73 4.44
CA PHE A 121 20.06 -35.10 3.95
C PHE A 121 19.69 -35.09 2.45
#